data_AF-A0A954RPN9-F1
#
_entry.id   AF-A0A954RPN9-F1
#
_cell.length_a   1.000
_cell.length_b   1.000
_cell.length_c   1.000
_cell.angle_alpha   90.00
_cell.angle_beta   90.00
_cell.angle_gamma   90.00
#
_symmetry.space_group_name_H-M   'P 1'
#
loop_
_entity.id
_entity.type
_entity.pdbx_description
1 polymer ?
#
loop_
_entity_poly.entity_id
_entity_poly.type
_entity_poly.pdbx_seq_one_letter_code
_entity_poly.pdbx_strand_id
1 'polypeptide(L)'
;AFTVDPNSAAKVANWLIRTQDPSGGWGYQGREAKGDQRERQDTVQQSLSAAGCGSSYVVGDLLRLTSDMRAKAGDGLPPALRVVRQNGKVPTMGPVTDKVNRTRLKSALADGDQWFERNFTIQPPEWVYYYMYALERYKSFRELTLGREEKEPDWYNTGVDFLKRTQADDGSWSESGAGPDTCFGILFLIRGTRKSIQKAEGYDGLLKGGRGLPGTADVTIGANGQIVKTPFQGEAESLLSILESSAGDDLDTLGEDLRIKLSDDPATRSREMERLRRLAGADEFAVRMAALQALYSTRDLDNVPTFIFALGDPDPRIVRKARDALRLLSRKINGFGLGDDPTDGEKLDAISRWKEWYQALRPDAQFLN
;
A
#
# COMPACT_ATOMS: atom_id res chain seq x y z
N ALA A 1 22.98 -5.67 1.69
CA ALA A 1 22.24 -4.63 0.93
C ALA A 1 22.58 -4.79 -0.55
N PHE A 2 21.57 -4.79 -1.42
CA PHE A 2 21.78 -4.78 -2.87
C PHE A 2 22.19 -3.37 -3.29
N THR A 3 23.34 -3.22 -3.94
CA THR A 3 23.87 -1.92 -4.38
C THR A 3 23.97 -1.93 -5.90
N VAL A 4 23.32 -0.96 -6.55
CA VAL A 4 23.43 -0.76 -8.00
C VAL A 4 24.64 0.12 -8.28
N ASP A 5 25.55 -0.32 -9.15
CA ASP A 5 26.69 0.50 -9.59
C ASP A 5 26.19 1.74 -10.36
N PRO A 6 26.51 2.97 -9.88
CA PRO A 6 26.10 4.20 -10.54
C PRO A 6 26.57 4.31 -12.00
N ASN A 7 27.70 3.71 -12.36
CA ASN A 7 28.18 3.74 -13.74
C ASN A 7 27.30 2.89 -14.66
N SER A 8 26.87 1.72 -14.18
CA SER A 8 25.93 0.86 -14.89
C SER A 8 24.58 1.55 -15.07
N ALA A 9 24.05 2.19 -14.02
CA ALA A 9 22.82 2.99 -14.11
C ALA A 9 22.97 4.18 -15.08
N ALA A 10 24.11 4.88 -15.09
CA ALA A 10 24.39 5.97 -16.02
C ALA A 10 24.44 5.51 -17.48
N LYS A 11 24.98 4.32 -17.75
CA LYS A 11 24.97 3.73 -19.10
C LYS A 11 23.53 3.42 -19.57
N VAL A 12 22.71 2.86 -18.69
CA VAL A 12 21.28 2.61 -18.98
C VAL A 12 20.53 3.91 -19.26
N ALA A 13 20.71 4.95 -18.43
CA ALA A 13 20.09 6.25 -18.65
C ALA A 13 20.46 6.87 -20.01
N ASN A 14 21.74 6.83 -20.36
CA ASN A 14 22.20 7.34 -21.64
C ASN A 14 21.71 6.49 -22.82
N TRP A 15 21.62 5.17 -22.66
CA TRP A 15 21.04 4.30 -23.69
C TRP A 15 19.56 4.62 -23.92
N LEU A 16 18.75 4.75 -22.86
CA LEU A 16 17.33 5.13 -22.95
C LEU A 16 17.12 6.48 -23.66
N ILE A 17 17.98 7.47 -23.38
CA ILE A 17 17.95 8.78 -24.05
C ILE A 17 18.24 8.63 -25.55
N ARG A 18 19.22 7.79 -25.93
CA ARG A 18 19.64 7.62 -27.32
C ARG A 18 18.73 6.71 -28.15
N THR A 19 17.94 5.85 -27.51
CA THR A 19 17.00 4.95 -28.18
C THR A 19 15.55 5.44 -28.19
N GLN A 20 15.28 6.61 -27.60
CA GLN A 20 13.98 7.25 -27.70
C GLN A 20 13.74 7.69 -29.15
N ASP A 21 12.52 7.49 -29.65
CA ASP A 21 12.09 7.94 -30.97
C ASP A 21 11.93 9.48 -31.00
N PRO A 22 12.11 10.15 -32.15
CA PRO A 22 11.82 11.58 -32.29
C PRO A 22 10.39 11.98 -31.87
N SER A 23 9.41 11.07 -31.92
CA SER A 23 8.04 11.31 -31.42
C SER A 23 7.95 11.38 -29.88
N GLY A 24 8.96 10.93 -29.17
CA GLY A 24 8.99 10.82 -27.71
C GLY A 24 8.71 9.42 -27.16
N GLY A 25 8.25 8.48 -27.99
CA GLY A 25 8.01 7.09 -27.59
C GLY A 25 9.25 6.19 -27.67
N TRP A 26 9.08 4.90 -27.38
CA TRP A 26 10.12 3.88 -27.54
C TRP A 26 9.63 2.70 -28.36
N GLY A 27 10.54 2.13 -29.15
CA GLY A 27 10.33 0.92 -29.95
C GLY A 27 11.04 -0.30 -29.38
N TYR A 28 10.80 -1.47 -29.98
CA TYR A 28 11.43 -2.72 -29.55
C TYR A 28 12.85 -2.77 -30.10
N GLN A 29 13.80 -3.27 -29.30
CA GLN A 29 15.22 -3.35 -29.69
C GLN A 29 15.74 -2.02 -30.28
N GLY A 30 15.58 -0.94 -29.50
CA GLY A 30 15.82 0.41 -29.97
C GLY A 30 17.18 0.60 -30.63
N ARG A 31 17.17 1.29 -31.78
CA ARG A 31 18.36 1.72 -32.53
C ARG A 31 18.99 2.89 -31.80
N GLU A 32 20.23 2.70 -31.39
CA GLU A 32 20.98 3.72 -30.67
C GLU A 32 21.44 4.83 -31.62
N ALA A 33 21.06 6.07 -31.32
CA ALA A 33 21.50 7.23 -32.08
C ALA A 33 23.03 7.34 -32.12
N LYS A 34 23.58 7.51 -33.34
CA LYS A 34 25.04 7.70 -33.55
C LYS A 34 25.57 9.09 -33.16
N GLY A 35 24.68 10.00 -32.75
CA GLY A 35 25.02 11.35 -32.35
C GLY A 35 23.96 11.94 -31.44
N ASP A 36 23.82 13.27 -31.47
CA ASP A 36 22.92 14.00 -30.57
C ASP A 36 21.46 14.00 -31.03
N GLN A 37 21.21 13.60 -32.28
CA GLN A 37 19.87 13.50 -32.84
C GLN A 37 19.34 12.09 -32.68
N ARG A 38 18.13 11.97 -32.11
CA ARG A 38 17.42 10.69 -32.00
C ARG A 38 17.14 10.10 -33.38
N GLU A 39 17.24 8.78 -33.48
CA GLU A 39 16.92 8.04 -34.70
C GLU A 39 15.49 7.50 -34.63
N ARG A 40 14.82 7.44 -35.79
CA ARG A 40 13.47 6.86 -35.88
C ARG A 40 13.52 5.38 -35.51
N GLN A 41 12.64 4.99 -34.60
CA GLN A 41 12.51 3.64 -34.08
C GLN A 41 11.43 2.87 -34.84
N ASP A 42 11.56 1.55 -34.87
CA ASP A 42 10.50 0.67 -35.37
C ASP A 42 9.49 0.38 -34.24
N THR A 43 8.22 0.22 -34.61
CA THR A 43 7.18 -0.29 -33.69
C THR A 43 7.08 0.52 -32.39
N VAL A 44 6.98 1.84 -32.50
CA VAL A 44 6.73 2.72 -31.35
C VAL A 44 5.30 2.51 -30.86
N GLN A 45 5.16 1.86 -29.71
CA GLN A 45 3.87 1.39 -29.19
C GLN A 45 3.75 1.63 -27.67
N GLN A 46 2.53 1.54 -27.16
CA GLN A 46 2.16 1.87 -25.79
C GLN A 46 2.99 1.10 -24.75
N SER A 47 3.12 -0.22 -24.90
CA SER A 47 3.87 -1.08 -23.95
C SER A 47 5.33 -0.65 -23.81
N LEU A 48 5.99 -0.40 -24.94
CA LEU A 48 7.41 -0.08 -24.99
C LEU A 48 7.67 1.37 -24.61
N SER A 49 6.81 2.29 -25.01
CA SER A 49 6.83 3.67 -24.52
C SER A 49 6.62 3.73 -23.01
N ALA A 50 5.69 2.93 -22.44
CA ALA A 50 5.48 2.88 -20.99
C ALA A 50 6.72 2.33 -20.27
N ALA A 51 7.31 1.26 -20.79
CA ALA A 51 8.56 0.71 -20.27
C ALA A 51 9.71 1.72 -20.34
N GLY A 52 9.90 2.38 -21.49
CA GLY A 52 10.94 3.39 -21.70
C GLY A 52 10.79 4.60 -20.78
N CYS A 53 9.56 5.14 -20.67
CA CYS A 53 9.25 6.22 -19.72
C CYS A 53 9.52 5.80 -18.27
N GLY A 54 8.94 4.68 -17.84
CA GLY A 54 9.11 4.17 -16.48
C GLY A 54 10.57 3.94 -16.11
N SER A 55 11.33 3.27 -16.99
CA SER A 55 12.77 3.06 -16.80
C SER A 55 13.55 4.37 -16.72
N SER A 56 13.18 5.37 -17.53
CA SER A 56 13.83 6.70 -17.52
C SER A 56 13.60 7.44 -16.20
N TYR A 57 12.40 7.37 -15.64
CA TYR A 57 12.11 7.93 -14.31
C TYR A 57 12.88 7.19 -13.21
N VAL A 58 12.92 5.86 -13.25
CA VAL A 58 13.66 5.04 -12.27
C VAL A 58 15.14 5.40 -12.25
N VAL A 59 15.81 5.45 -13.41
CA VAL A 59 17.25 5.78 -13.44
C VAL A 59 17.51 7.24 -13.11
N GLY A 60 16.57 8.14 -13.42
CA GLY A 60 16.65 9.54 -13.02
C GLY A 60 16.61 9.73 -11.51
N ASP A 61 15.72 9.00 -10.82
CA ASP A 61 15.61 8.99 -9.36
C ASP A 61 16.82 8.30 -8.71
N LEU A 62 17.19 7.11 -9.17
CA LEU A 62 18.33 6.33 -8.66
C LEU A 62 19.65 7.13 -8.71
N LEU A 63 19.86 7.91 -9.78
CA LEU A 63 21.05 8.75 -9.96
C LEU A 63 20.89 10.16 -9.36
N ARG A 64 19.74 10.47 -8.73
CA ARG A 64 19.38 11.77 -8.15
C ARG A 64 19.46 12.94 -9.14
N LEU A 65 19.13 12.67 -10.40
CA LEU A 65 19.19 13.62 -11.50
C LEU A 65 17.91 14.46 -11.66
N THR A 66 16.80 13.98 -11.08
CA THR A 66 15.45 14.55 -11.17
C THR A 66 14.96 15.14 -9.85
N SER A 67 15.79 15.20 -8.80
CA SER A 67 15.43 15.67 -7.46
C SER A 67 14.87 17.10 -7.42
N ASP A 68 15.25 17.94 -8.38
CA ASP A 68 14.76 19.30 -8.52
C ASP A 68 13.42 19.43 -9.27
N MET A 69 12.87 18.33 -9.79
CA MET A 69 11.56 18.27 -10.43
C MET A 69 10.41 18.09 -9.44
N ARG A 70 10.72 17.71 -8.20
CA ARG A 70 9.72 17.50 -7.15
C ARG A 70 9.04 18.81 -6.79
N ALA A 71 7.71 18.80 -6.74
CA ALA A 71 6.89 19.95 -6.37
C ALA A 71 7.34 20.48 -5.01
N LYS A 72 7.40 21.81 -4.89
CA LYS A 72 7.82 22.44 -3.64
C LYS A 72 6.67 22.41 -2.65
N ALA A 73 6.99 22.26 -1.37
CA ALA A 73 6.00 22.42 -0.31
C ALA A 73 5.31 23.79 -0.46
N GLY A 74 4.02 23.77 -0.79
CA GLY A 74 3.19 24.96 -1.00
C GLY A 74 2.60 25.12 -2.40
N ASP A 75 3.08 24.35 -3.39
CA ASP A 75 2.51 24.36 -4.73
C ASP A 75 1.04 23.89 -4.68
N GLY A 76 0.11 24.74 -5.12
CA GLY A 76 -1.34 24.43 -5.14
C GLY A 76 -2.11 24.75 -3.85
N LEU A 77 -1.48 25.35 -2.83
CA LEU A 77 -2.20 25.80 -1.64
C LEU A 77 -3.04 27.06 -1.93
N PRO A 78 -4.26 27.16 -1.36
CA PRO A 78 -5.04 28.40 -1.36
C PRO A 78 -4.23 29.57 -0.80
N PRO A 79 -4.45 30.83 -1.25
CA PRO A 79 -3.71 32.01 -0.79
C PRO A 79 -3.66 32.21 0.74
N ALA A 80 -4.64 31.65 1.45
CA ALA A 80 -4.75 31.71 2.90
C ALA A 80 -3.78 30.78 3.65
N LEU A 81 -3.17 29.80 2.98
CA LEU A 81 -2.28 28.83 3.61
C LEU A 81 -0.83 29.12 3.23
N ARG A 82 0.01 29.31 4.26
CA ARG A 82 1.46 29.49 4.09
C ARG A 82 2.19 28.30 4.69
N VAL A 83 3.10 27.72 3.92
CA VAL A 83 3.98 26.66 4.43
C VAL A 83 4.95 27.24 5.45
N VAL A 84 4.76 26.86 6.72
CA VAL A 84 5.70 27.12 7.80
C VAL A 84 6.77 26.04 7.75
N ARG A 85 7.96 26.37 7.23
CA ARG A 85 9.12 25.47 7.30
C ARG A 85 9.75 25.61 8.69
N GLN A 86 9.80 24.53 9.48
CA GLN A 86 10.76 24.48 10.57
C GLN A 86 12.17 24.53 9.96
N ASN A 87 13.02 25.44 10.45
CA ASN A 87 14.36 25.66 9.93
C ASN A 87 15.26 24.46 10.24
N GLY A 88 15.19 23.43 9.39
CA GLY A 88 16.23 22.42 9.22
C GLY A 88 16.66 22.44 7.77
N LYS A 89 17.89 22.83 7.48
CA LYS A 89 18.50 22.61 6.17
C LYS A 89 18.73 21.10 6.05
N VAL A 90 17.76 20.35 5.54
CA VAL A 90 18.01 18.99 5.07
C VAL A 90 19.00 19.10 3.91
N PRO A 91 20.21 18.51 3.98
CA PRO A 91 21.13 18.56 2.87
C PRO A 91 20.49 17.87 1.66
N THR A 92 20.19 18.63 0.60
CA THR A 92 19.86 18.02 -0.69
C THR A 92 21.11 17.31 -1.18
N MET A 93 21.09 15.98 -1.14
CA MET A 93 22.16 15.19 -1.75
C MET A 93 22.11 15.42 -3.26
N GLY A 94 23.22 15.89 -3.82
CA GLY A 94 23.36 16.15 -5.25
C GLY A 94 23.32 14.88 -6.10
N PRO A 95 23.43 15.04 -7.43
CA PRO A 95 23.55 13.93 -8.37
C PRO A 95 24.63 12.92 -7.96
N VAL A 96 24.35 11.63 -8.15
CA VAL A 96 25.32 10.55 -7.88
C VAL A 96 26.36 10.43 -9.00
N THR A 97 26.09 11.04 -10.16
CA THR A 97 26.98 11.04 -11.32
C THR A 97 26.81 12.31 -12.17
N ASP A 98 27.87 12.68 -12.89
CA ASP A 98 27.92 13.70 -13.93
C ASP A 98 27.92 13.11 -15.36
N LYS A 99 27.97 11.78 -15.50
CA LYS A 99 28.05 11.06 -16.79
C LYS A 99 26.74 11.06 -17.59
N VAL A 100 25.67 11.60 -17.03
CA VAL A 100 24.36 11.73 -17.68
C VAL A 100 24.03 13.21 -17.79
N ASN A 101 23.76 13.67 -19.02
CA ASN A 101 23.34 15.04 -19.24
C ASN A 101 21.91 15.23 -18.69
N ARG A 102 21.77 15.97 -17.58
CA ARG A 102 20.49 16.21 -16.89
C ARG A 102 19.45 16.88 -17.77
N THR A 103 19.87 17.83 -18.62
CA THR A 103 18.96 18.50 -19.55
C THR A 103 18.39 17.50 -20.54
N ARG A 104 19.23 16.65 -21.13
CA ARG A 104 18.77 15.62 -22.07
C ARG A 104 17.85 14.59 -21.42
N LEU A 105 18.15 14.16 -20.19
CA LEU A 105 17.27 13.27 -19.44
C LEU A 105 15.90 13.92 -19.22
N LYS A 106 15.86 15.18 -18.76
CA LYS A 106 14.60 15.89 -18.51
C LYS A 106 13.80 16.11 -19.79
N SER A 107 14.47 16.44 -20.90
CA SER A 107 13.83 16.49 -22.22
C SER A 107 13.24 15.13 -22.59
N ALA A 108 13.99 14.03 -22.41
CA ALA A 108 13.50 12.69 -22.68
C ALA A 108 12.25 12.31 -21.86
N LEU A 109 12.23 12.66 -20.57
CA LEU A 109 11.05 12.47 -19.71
C LEU A 109 9.86 13.30 -20.20
N ALA A 110 10.07 14.58 -20.50
CA ALA A 110 9.02 15.48 -20.98
C ALA A 110 8.45 15.03 -22.34
N ASP A 111 9.31 14.60 -23.27
CA ASP A 111 8.89 14.11 -24.58
C ASP A 111 8.10 12.80 -24.46
N GLY A 112 8.48 11.92 -23.52
CA GLY A 112 7.75 10.69 -23.22
C GLY A 112 6.38 10.95 -22.60
N ASP A 113 6.30 11.89 -21.66
CA ASP A 113 5.03 12.37 -21.11
C ASP A 113 4.11 12.92 -22.21
N GLN A 114 4.65 13.77 -23.09
CA GLN A 114 3.90 14.37 -24.19
C GLN A 114 3.49 13.34 -25.26
N TRP A 115 4.27 12.27 -25.44
CA TRP A 115 3.87 11.15 -26.29
C TRP A 115 2.63 10.46 -25.72
N PHE A 116 2.58 10.21 -24.41
CA PHE A 116 1.40 9.63 -23.76
C PHE A 116 0.20 10.57 -23.77
N GLU A 117 0.39 11.88 -23.62
CA GLU A 117 -0.72 12.84 -23.77
C GLU A 117 -1.41 12.74 -25.14
N ARG A 118 -0.67 12.38 -26.20
CA ARG A 118 -1.19 12.26 -27.56
C ARG A 118 -1.63 10.85 -27.97
N ASN A 119 -1.03 9.82 -27.40
CA ASN A 119 -1.17 8.43 -27.85
C ASN A 119 -1.75 7.49 -26.79
N PHE A 120 -2.23 8.04 -25.67
CA PHE A 120 -2.86 7.26 -24.62
C PHE A 120 -4.07 6.49 -25.16
N THR A 121 -4.03 5.19 -24.96
CA THR A 121 -5.18 4.29 -25.01
C THR A 121 -5.00 3.30 -23.88
N ILE A 122 -6.10 2.83 -23.28
CA ILE A 122 -6.05 1.75 -22.30
C ILE A 122 -5.98 0.37 -22.95
N GLN A 123 -6.45 0.28 -24.19
CA GLN A 123 -6.54 -0.95 -24.97
C GLN A 123 -5.64 -0.80 -26.20
N PRO A 124 -4.32 -1.00 -26.07
CA PRO A 124 -3.45 -1.08 -27.24
C PRO A 124 -3.78 -2.33 -28.09
N PRO A 125 -3.27 -2.42 -29.33
CA PRO A 125 -3.57 -3.54 -30.21
C PRO A 125 -3.08 -4.91 -29.71
N GLU A 126 -2.01 -4.93 -28.92
CA GLU A 126 -1.39 -6.15 -28.40
C GLU A 126 -0.84 -5.90 -26.99
N TRP A 127 -0.76 -6.97 -26.21
CA TRP A 127 -0.12 -7.01 -24.89
C TRP A 127 -0.81 -6.08 -23.89
N VAL A 128 -2.15 -6.01 -23.89
CA VAL A 128 -2.94 -5.04 -23.13
C VAL A 128 -2.60 -5.11 -21.65
N TYR A 129 -2.62 -6.30 -21.05
CA TYR A 129 -2.40 -6.46 -19.61
C TYR A 129 -0.96 -6.14 -19.21
N TYR A 130 0.02 -6.58 -20.01
CA TYR A 130 1.41 -6.19 -19.81
C TYR A 130 1.62 -4.67 -19.92
N TYR A 131 0.99 -4.04 -20.91
CA TYR A 131 1.00 -2.58 -21.04
C TYR A 131 0.38 -1.90 -19.82
N MET A 132 -0.79 -2.35 -19.34
CA MET A 132 -1.43 -1.78 -18.16
C MET A 132 -0.46 -1.81 -16.97
N TYR A 133 0.18 -2.94 -16.71
CA TYR A 133 1.23 -3.04 -15.69
C TYR A 133 2.39 -2.05 -15.93
N ALA A 134 2.90 -1.94 -17.17
CA ALA A 134 3.96 -0.99 -17.51
C ALA A 134 3.52 0.48 -17.35
N LEU A 135 2.27 0.81 -17.68
CA LEU A 135 1.66 2.12 -17.52
C LEU A 135 1.57 2.50 -16.03
N GLU A 136 1.11 1.59 -15.18
CA GLU A 136 1.08 1.80 -13.72
C GLU A 136 2.48 2.09 -13.19
N ARG A 137 3.49 1.31 -13.60
CA ARG A 137 4.90 1.57 -13.23
C ARG A 137 5.35 2.97 -13.62
N TYR A 138 5.15 3.33 -14.88
CA TYR A 138 5.53 4.64 -15.40
C TYR A 138 4.85 5.77 -14.60
N LYS A 139 3.53 5.71 -14.43
CA LYS A 139 2.78 6.74 -13.71
C LYS A 139 3.20 6.84 -12.25
N SER A 140 3.43 5.72 -11.58
CA SER A 140 3.87 5.69 -10.18
C SER A 140 5.27 6.31 -9.97
N PHE A 141 6.24 6.05 -10.85
CA PHE A 141 7.55 6.71 -10.76
C PHE A 141 7.53 8.19 -11.18
N ARG A 142 6.62 8.57 -12.08
CA ARG A 142 6.37 9.96 -12.41
C ARG A 142 5.77 10.72 -11.22
N GLU A 143 4.76 10.16 -10.56
CA GLU A 143 4.16 10.73 -9.34
C GLU A 143 5.24 10.93 -8.26
N LEU A 144 6.09 9.93 -8.02
CA LEU A 144 7.24 10.02 -7.09
C LEU A 144 8.19 11.17 -7.44
N THR A 145 8.55 11.29 -8.71
CA THR A 145 9.49 12.31 -9.20
C THR A 145 8.91 13.70 -9.09
N LEU A 146 7.64 13.87 -9.47
CA LEU A 146 6.96 15.17 -9.43
C LEU A 146 6.48 15.53 -8.02
N GLY A 147 6.40 14.57 -7.09
CA GLY A 147 5.80 14.78 -5.77
C GLY A 147 4.34 15.21 -5.86
N ARG A 148 3.65 14.79 -6.92
CA ARG A 148 2.24 15.10 -7.17
C ARG A 148 1.49 13.80 -7.30
N GLU A 149 0.51 13.63 -6.43
CA GLU A 149 -0.38 12.50 -6.46
C GLU A 149 -1.79 13.01 -6.75
N GLU A 150 -2.42 12.43 -7.76
CA GLU A 150 -3.83 12.64 -8.01
C GLU A 150 -4.61 11.49 -7.37
N LYS A 151 -5.64 11.83 -6.58
CA LYS A 151 -6.41 10.85 -5.81
C LYS A 151 -7.10 9.82 -6.71
N GLU A 152 -7.67 10.30 -7.82
CA GLU A 152 -8.46 9.50 -8.76
C GLU A 152 -8.06 9.84 -10.19
N PRO A 153 -6.86 9.42 -10.65
CA PRO A 153 -6.37 9.84 -11.93
C PRO A 153 -7.12 9.15 -13.08
N ASP A 154 -7.50 9.92 -14.10
CA ASP A 154 -8.31 9.45 -15.22
C ASP A 154 -7.74 8.20 -15.91
N TRP A 155 -6.43 8.13 -16.08
CA TRP A 155 -5.76 6.98 -16.70
C TRP A 155 -5.98 5.68 -15.92
N TYR A 156 -6.06 5.77 -14.59
CA TYR A 156 -6.25 4.63 -13.71
C TYR A 156 -7.71 4.19 -13.71
N ASN A 157 -8.64 5.14 -13.56
CA ASN A 157 -10.07 4.88 -13.61
C ASN A 157 -10.48 4.25 -14.95
N THR A 158 -9.94 4.76 -16.06
CA THR A 158 -10.12 4.17 -17.40
C THR A 158 -9.68 2.70 -17.45
N GLY A 159 -8.57 2.35 -16.78
CA GLY A 159 -8.08 0.97 -16.67
C GLY A 159 -8.93 0.08 -15.77
N VAL A 160 -9.40 0.60 -14.63
CA VAL A 160 -10.31 -0.10 -13.74
C VAL A 160 -11.61 -0.45 -14.49
N ASP A 161 -12.17 0.50 -15.22
CA ASP A 161 -13.40 0.28 -16.00
C ASP A 161 -13.19 -0.71 -17.14
N PHE A 162 -12.05 -0.63 -17.82
CA PHE A 162 -11.66 -1.63 -18.82
C PHE A 162 -11.63 -3.04 -18.22
N LEU A 163 -10.91 -3.23 -17.11
CA LEU A 163 -10.76 -4.54 -16.46
C LEU A 163 -12.09 -5.08 -15.95
N LYS A 164 -12.92 -4.25 -15.33
CA LYS A 164 -14.28 -4.66 -14.89
C LYS A 164 -15.13 -5.15 -16.07
N ARG A 165 -15.05 -4.49 -17.22
CA ARG A 165 -15.84 -4.83 -18.41
C ARG A 165 -15.36 -6.10 -19.09
N THR A 166 -14.06 -6.37 -19.07
CA THR A 166 -13.45 -7.50 -19.81
C THR A 166 -13.18 -8.73 -18.96
N GLN A 167 -13.45 -8.66 -17.65
CA GLN A 167 -13.29 -9.79 -16.73
C GLN A 167 -14.21 -10.94 -17.13
N ALA A 168 -13.66 -12.15 -17.19
CA ALA A 168 -14.44 -13.38 -17.38
C ALA A 168 -15.20 -13.76 -16.10
N ASP A 169 -16.18 -14.65 -16.21
CA ASP A 169 -17.02 -15.09 -15.08
C ASP A 169 -16.20 -15.72 -13.93
N ASP A 170 -15.06 -16.32 -14.24
CA ASP A 170 -14.12 -16.90 -13.26
C ASP A 170 -13.16 -15.86 -12.65
N GLY A 171 -13.30 -14.59 -13.03
CA GLY A 171 -12.47 -13.49 -12.56
C GLY A 171 -11.18 -13.27 -13.35
N SER A 172 -10.90 -14.08 -14.37
CA SER A 172 -9.65 -14.04 -15.14
C SER A 172 -9.69 -13.10 -16.35
N TRP A 173 -8.50 -12.86 -16.91
CA TRP A 173 -8.29 -12.23 -18.22
C TRP A 173 -7.29 -13.06 -19.02
N SER A 174 -7.46 -13.19 -20.34
CA SER A 174 -6.64 -14.11 -21.16
C SER A 174 -6.50 -13.69 -22.63
N GLU A 175 -5.87 -12.55 -22.91
CA GLU A 175 -5.43 -12.16 -24.26
C GLU A 175 -4.16 -12.93 -24.69
N SER A 176 -3.08 -12.81 -23.90
CA SER A 176 -1.79 -13.48 -24.08
C SER A 176 -1.65 -14.74 -23.21
N GLY A 177 -2.61 -14.98 -22.30
CA GLY A 177 -2.74 -16.18 -21.51
C GLY A 177 -3.26 -15.90 -20.10
N ALA A 178 -4.18 -16.74 -19.62
CA ALA A 178 -4.94 -16.51 -18.39
C ALA A 178 -4.08 -16.14 -17.17
N GLY A 179 -2.99 -16.86 -16.93
CA GLY A 179 -2.11 -16.62 -15.79
C GLY A 179 -1.41 -15.26 -15.83
N PRO A 180 -0.54 -14.99 -16.82
CA PRO A 180 0.18 -13.72 -16.94
C PRO A 180 -0.74 -12.50 -16.98
N ASP A 181 -1.82 -12.55 -17.76
CA ASP A 181 -2.73 -11.42 -17.93
C ASP A 181 -3.49 -11.10 -16.65
N THR A 182 -3.96 -12.14 -15.95
CA THR A 182 -4.61 -11.95 -14.65
C THR A 182 -3.62 -11.37 -13.63
N CYS A 183 -2.38 -11.87 -13.60
CA CYS A 183 -1.35 -11.30 -12.73
C CYS A 183 -1.08 -9.82 -13.03
N PHE A 184 -0.93 -9.45 -14.31
CA PHE A 184 -0.67 -8.05 -14.68
C PHE A 184 -1.88 -7.14 -14.44
N GLY A 185 -3.09 -7.61 -14.71
CA GLY A 185 -4.34 -6.91 -14.41
C GLY A 185 -4.48 -6.64 -12.90
N ILE A 186 -4.19 -7.64 -12.06
CA ILE A 186 -4.19 -7.48 -10.61
C ILE A 186 -3.11 -6.48 -10.17
N LEU A 187 -1.88 -6.58 -10.69
CA LEU A 187 -0.79 -5.65 -10.36
C LEU A 187 -1.16 -4.20 -10.69
N PHE A 188 -1.86 -3.97 -11.78
CA PHE A 188 -2.44 -2.67 -12.12
C PHE A 188 -3.48 -2.23 -11.07
N LEU A 189 -4.50 -3.07 -10.79
CA LEU A 189 -5.59 -2.76 -9.86
C LEU A 189 -5.13 -2.48 -8.42
N ILE A 190 -4.07 -3.13 -7.96
CA ILE A 190 -3.55 -2.89 -6.61
C ILE A 190 -2.53 -1.75 -6.55
N ARG A 191 -2.25 -1.10 -7.70
CA ARG A 191 -1.15 -0.14 -7.86
C ARG A 191 0.18 -0.66 -7.28
N GLY A 192 0.58 -1.86 -7.69
CA GLY A 192 1.66 -2.61 -7.04
C GLY A 192 2.99 -1.87 -6.95
N THR A 193 3.33 -1.10 -7.99
CA THR A 193 4.58 -0.31 -8.00
C THR A 193 4.49 0.86 -7.04
N ARG A 194 3.37 1.59 -7.02
CA ARG A 194 3.15 2.65 -6.03
C ARG A 194 3.29 2.13 -4.61
N LYS A 195 2.64 1.00 -4.29
CA LYS A 195 2.75 0.37 -2.95
C LYS A 195 4.21 0.04 -2.61
N SER A 196 4.97 -0.47 -3.59
CA SER A 196 6.41 -0.77 -3.40
C SER A 196 7.24 0.47 -3.15
N ILE A 197 6.96 1.57 -3.87
CA ILE A 197 7.63 2.87 -3.69
C ILE A 197 7.32 3.43 -2.31
N GLN A 198 6.05 3.50 -1.90
CA GLN A 198 5.64 3.99 -0.58
C GLN A 198 6.33 3.18 0.53
N LYS A 199 6.40 1.86 0.37
CA LYS A 199 7.12 0.98 1.28
C LYS A 199 8.61 1.35 1.35
N ALA A 200 9.26 1.61 0.21
CA ALA A 200 10.67 2.00 0.13
C ALA A 200 10.96 3.40 0.69
N GLU A 201 10.13 4.39 0.41
CA GLU A 201 10.25 5.74 1.01
C GLU A 201 10.06 5.70 2.53
N GLY A 202 9.23 4.76 3.03
CA GLY A 202 9.12 4.49 4.47
C GLY A 202 10.39 3.91 5.11
N TYR A 203 11.32 3.35 4.33
CA TYR A 203 12.56 2.74 4.83
C TYR A 203 13.80 3.65 4.76
N ASP A 204 13.79 4.80 4.05
CA ASP A 204 14.99 5.62 3.79
C ASP A 204 15.35 6.62 4.92
N GLY A 205 15.25 6.23 6.19
CA GLY A 205 16.00 6.86 7.29
C GLY A 205 15.71 8.34 7.62
N LEU A 206 14.83 9.01 6.89
CA LEU A 206 14.18 10.25 7.30
C LEU A 206 12.80 9.85 7.80
N LEU A 207 12.74 9.61 9.11
CA LEU A 207 11.54 9.86 9.88
C LEU A 207 10.92 11.15 9.33
N LYS A 208 9.76 11.04 8.65
CA LYS A 208 8.81 12.15 8.54
C LYS A 208 8.41 12.47 9.98
N GLY A 209 9.26 13.21 10.66
CA GLY A 209 8.96 13.81 11.94
C GLY A 209 7.76 14.71 11.74
N GLY A 210 6.68 14.41 12.46
CA GLY A 210 5.54 15.31 12.59
C GLY A 210 4.26 14.89 11.88
N ARG A 211 3.84 13.64 12.00
CA ARG A 211 2.46 13.18 12.31
C ARG A 211 2.37 11.66 12.07
N GLY A 212 1.99 10.91 13.10
CA GLY A 212 1.28 9.64 12.91
C GLY A 212 2.01 8.32 13.13
N LEU A 213 3.28 8.29 13.58
CA LEU A 213 3.93 7.03 13.96
C LEU A 213 4.51 7.14 15.37
N PRO A 214 4.04 6.34 16.34
CA PRO A 214 4.91 5.90 17.42
C PRO A 214 5.95 4.97 16.78
N GLY A 215 7.22 5.21 17.06
CA GLY A 215 8.29 4.34 16.58
C GLY A 215 8.02 2.91 17.02
N THR A 216 7.87 2.00 16.04
CA THR A 216 8.17 0.56 16.04
C THR A 216 7.39 -0.11 14.91
N ALA A 217 7.88 0.07 13.69
CA ALA A 217 7.64 -0.91 12.63
C ALA A 217 9.02 -1.34 12.14
N ASP A 218 9.78 -2.01 13.00
CA ASP A 218 10.96 -2.73 12.55
C ASP A 218 10.50 -3.76 11.51
N VAL A 219 11.35 -4.14 10.58
CA VAL A 219 11.08 -5.28 9.70
C VAL A 219 12.22 -6.24 9.93
N THR A 220 11.91 -7.43 10.45
CA THR A 220 12.92 -8.44 10.71
C THR A 220 12.99 -9.41 9.54
N ILE A 221 14.23 -9.74 9.13
CA ILE A 221 14.48 -10.83 8.20
C ILE A 221 14.49 -12.11 9.04
N GLY A 222 13.53 -13.01 8.79
CA GLY A 222 13.46 -14.31 9.44
C GLY A 222 14.68 -15.17 9.10
N ALA A 223 14.91 -16.23 9.88
CA ALA A 223 16.06 -17.14 9.72
C ALA A 223 16.19 -17.79 8.32
N ASN A 224 15.13 -17.74 7.51
CA ASN A 224 15.04 -18.23 6.13
C ASN A 224 15.17 -17.13 5.06
N GLY A 225 15.51 -15.90 5.43
CA GLY A 225 15.58 -14.77 4.48
C GLY A 225 14.22 -14.17 4.12
N GLN A 226 13.12 -14.63 4.72
CA GLN A 226 11.80 -14.06 4.50
C GLN A 226 11.65 -12.74 5.27
N ILE A 227 11.14 -11.72 4.59
CA ILE A 227 10.82 -10.44 5.20
C ILE A 227 9.53 -10.62 6.01
N VAL A 228 9.62 -10.57 7.33
CA VAL A 228 8.45 -10.64 8.22
C VAL A 228 8.10 -9.21 8.65
N LYS A 229 6.83 -8.80 8.47
CA LYS A 229 6.34 -7.54 9.04
C LYS A 229 6.44 -7.66 10.56
N THR A 230 7.17 -6.75 11.24
CA THR A 230 7.08 -6.75 12.71
C THR A 230 5.69 -6.26 13.06
N PRO A 231 4.96 -6.98 13.92
CA PRO A 231 3.66 -6.54 14.38
C PRO A 231 3.77 -5.19 15.10
N PHE A 232 2.69 -4.41 15.07
CA PHE A 232 2.59 -3.18 15.86
C PHE A 232 2.85 -3.49 17.34
N GLN A 233 3.77 -2.75 17.97
CA GLN A 233 4.07 -2.83 19.40
C GLN A 233 4.15 -1.44 20.00
N GLY A 234 3.05 -0.91 20.54
CA GLY A 234 3.02 0.49 20.99
C GLY A 234 2.03 0.77 22.10
N GLU A 235 1.93 2.05 22.46
CA GLU A 235 0.94 2.53 23.42
C GLU A 235 -0.48 2.42 22.85
N ALA A 236 -1.45 2.05 23.68
CA ALA A 236 -2.84 1.88 23.27
C ALA A 236 -3.43 3.17 22.69
N GLU A 237 -3.13 4.33 23.30
CA GLU A 237 -3.60 5.63 22.81
C GLU A 237 -3.15 5.94 21.38
N SER A 238 -1.95 5.47 21.02
CA SER A 238 -1.45 5.63 19.66
C SER A 238 -2.23 4.79 18.65
N LEU A 239 -2.49 3.52 18.99
CA LEU A 239 -3.35 2.68 18.17
C LEU A 239 -4.74 3.29 18.02
N LEU A 240 -5.33 3.75 19.11
CA LEU A 240 -6.66 4.40 19.10
C LEU A 240 -6.70 5.60 18.17
N SER A 241 -5.66 6.44 18.20
CA SER A 241 -5.57 7.59 17.29
C SER A 241 -5.55 7.19 15.81
N ILE A 242 -4.89 6.07 15.47
CA ILE A 242 -4.85 5.52 14.11
C ILE A 242 -6.25 5.02 13.73
N LEU A 243 -6.84 4.17 14.57
CA LEU A 243 -8.14 3.54 14.32
C LEU A 243 -9.28 4.57 14.17
N GLU A 244 -9.26 5.64 14.95
CA GLU A 244 -10.31 6.67 14.92
C GLU A 244 -10.14 7.66 13.77
N SER A 245 -8.92 7.82 13.24
CA SER A 245 -8.64 8.76 12.15
C SER A 245 -9.08 8.26 10.76
N SER A 246 -9.52 7.01 10.63
CA SER A 246 -10.01 6.39 9.38
C SER A 246 -9.02 6.47 8.20
N ALA A 247 -7.71 6.37 8.46
CA ALA A 247 -6.69 6.32 7.41
C ALA A 247 -6.43 4.87 6.97
N GLY A 248 -7.14 4.41 5.93
CA GLY A 248 -7.10 3.02 5.46
C GLY A 248 -5.70 2.47 5.11
N ASP A 249 -4.76 3.33 4.71
CA ASP A 249 -3.37 2.91 4.39
C ASP A 249 -2.58 2.48 5.65
N ASP A 250 -2.90 3.02 6.84
CA ASP A 250 -2.20 2.70 8.09
C ASP A 250 -2.67 1.37 8.69
N LEU A 251 -3.92 0.96 8.41
CA LEU A 251 -4.52 -0.26 8.96
C LEU A 251 -3.95 -1.54 8.33
N ASP A 252 -3.53 -1.49 7.06
CA ASP A 252 -2.87 -2.60 6.34
C ASP A 252 -1.50 -2.99 6.95
N THR A 253 -0.97 -2.15 7.83
CA THR A 253 0.30 -2.39 8.55
C THR A 253 0.12 -3.09 9.89
N LEU A 254 -1.11 -3.14 10.43
CA LEU A 254 -1.45 -3.82 11.67
C LEU A 254 -1.45 -5.34 11.42
N GLY A 255 -0.28 -5.97 11.55
CA GLY A 255 -0.12 -7.41 11.39
C GLY A 255 -0.93 -8.24 12.39
N GLU A 256 -1.00 -9.57 12.18
CA GLU A 256 -1.81 -10.48 13.02
C GLU A 256 -1.40 -10.53 14.51
N ASP A 257 -0.15 -10.15 14.80
CA ASP A 257 0.50 -10.22 16.12
C ASP A 257 0.57 -8.86 16.86
N LEU A 258 -0.41 -7.99 16.65
CA LEU A 258 -0.50 -6.68 17.32
C LEU A 258 -0.40 -6.80 18.86
N ARG A 259 0.47 -5.99 19.47
CA ARG A 259 0.64 -5.86 20.92
C ARG A 259 0.46 -4.41 21.34
N ILE A 260 -0.32 -4.19 22.38
CA ILE A 260 -0.48 -2.86 22.98
C ILE A 260 0.00 -2.85 24.42
N LYS A 261 0.58 -1.72 24.81
CA LYS A 261 0.76 -1.33 26.21
C LYS A 261 -0.34 -0.34 26.57
N LEU A 262 -1.24 -0.76 27.46
CA LEU A 262 -2.23 0.13 28.07
C LEU A 262 -1.55 1.07 29.08
N SER A 263 -2.19 2.20 29.36
CA SER A 263 -1.75 3.14 30.37
C SER A 263 -1.63 2.47 31.75
N ASP A 264 -0.64 2.92 32.53
CA ASP A 264 -0.46 2.53 33.93
C ASP A 264 -1.47 3.27 34.85
N ASP A 265 -2.06 4.38 34.38
CA ASP A 265 -3.12 5.11 35.08
C ASP A 265 -4.48 4.38 34.95
N PRO A 266 -5.14 3.98 36.05
CA PRO A 266 -6.39 3.20 35.99
C PRO A 266 -7.53 3.90 35.24
N ALA A 267 -7.66 5.21 35.38
CA ALA A 267 -8.73 5.97 34.72
C ALA A 267 -8.51 6.03 33.21
N THR A 268 -7.27 6.26 32.77
CA THR A 268 -6.89 6.28 31.36
C THR A 268 -6.99 4.89 30.74
N ARG A 269 -6.47 3.85 31.42
CA ARG A 269 -6.60 2.46 30.99
C ARG A 269 -8.05 2.05 30.75
N SER A 270 -8.95 2.43 31.66
CA SER A 270 -10.37 2.13 31.51
C SER A 270 -10.97 2.79 30.27
N ARG A 271 -10.62 4.06 29.99
CA ARG A 271 -11.06 4.76 28.78
C ARG A 271 -10.48 4.15 27.50
N GLU A 272 -9.21 3.76 27.49
CA GLU A 272 -8.57 3.08 26.36
C GLU A 272 -9.30 1.76 26.03
N MET A 273 -9.60 0.96 27.06
CA MET A 273 -10.33 -0.30 26.93
C MET A 273 -11.74 -0.09 26.40
N GLU A 274 -12.49 0.88 26.93
CA GLU A 274 -13.84 1.19 26.43
C GLU A 274 -13.83 1.62 24.96
N ARG A 275 -12.85 2.44 24.54
CA ARG A 275 -12.70 2.85 23.14
C ARG A 275 -12.41 1.67 22.22
N LEU A 276 -11.49 0.78 22.60
CA LEU A 276 -11.21 -0.44 21.85
C LEU A 276 -12.46 -1.33 21.72
N ARG A 277 -13.23 -1.49 22.78
CA ARG A 277 -14.50 -2.26 22.74
C ARG A 277 -15.52 -1.65 21.80
N ARG A 278 -15.63 -0.31 21.76
CA ARG A 278 -16.51 0.38 20.79
C ARG A 278 -16.05 0.16 19.34
N LEU A 279 -14.75 0.22 19.08
CA LEU A 279 -14.20 0.03 17.74
C LEU A 279 -14.37 -1.40 17.20
N ALA A 280 -14.59 -2.38 18.07
CA ALA A 280 -14.97 -3.74 17.65
C ALA A 280 -16.32 -3.80 16.90
N GLY A 281 -17.16 -2.75 17.01
CA GLY A 281 -18.41 -2.58 16.26
C GLY A 281 -18.36 -1.50 15.18
N ALA A 282 -17.17 -1.05 14.76
CA ALA A 282 -17.04 -0.04 13.72
C ALA A 282 -17.52 -0.53 12.35
N ASP A 283 -17.91 0.39 11.46
CA ASP A 283 -18.36 0.05 10.10
C ASP A 283 -17.24 -0.61 9.27
N GLU A 284 -16.02 -0.12 9.43
CA GLU A 284 -14.85 -0.58 8.69
C GLU A 284 -14.30 -1.91 9.24
N PHE A 285 -14.21 -2.92 8.37
CA PHE A 285 -13.68 -4.24 8.72
C PHE A 285 -12.30 -4.19 9.38
N ALA A 286 -11.38 -3.40 8.82
CA ALA A 286 -10.00 -3.32 9.29
C ALA A 286 -9.94 -2.76 10.72
N VAL A 287 -10.79 -1.79 11.06
CA VAL A 287 -10.91 -1.21 12.40
C VAL A 287 -11.44 -2.25 13.38
N ARG A 288 -12.50 -2.99 13.04
CA ARG A 288 -13.04 -4.07 13.89
C ARG A 288 -11.98 -5.14 14.18
N MET A 289 -11.27 -5.59 13.14
CA MET A 289 -10.23 -6.60 13.26
C MET A 289 -9.09 -6.15 14.19
N ALA A 290 -8.58 -4.94 13.98
CA ALA A 290 -7.50 -4.40 14.79
C ALA A 290 -7.92 -4.20 16.26
N ALA A 291 -9.14 -3.74 16.51
CA ALA A 291 -9.70 -3.61 17.85
C ALA A 291 -9.77 -4.98 18.56
N LEU A 292 -10.26 -6.02 17.89
CA LEU A 292 -10.33 -7.38 18.45
C LEU A 292 -8.95 -7.98 18.71
N GLN A 293 -7.98 -7.75 17.84
CA GLN A 293 -6.58 -8.16 18.05
C GLN A 293 -5.98 -7.45 19.28
N ALA A 294 -6.20 -6.14 19.41
CA ALA A 294 -5.73 -5.36 20.55
C ALA A 294 -6.33 -5.85 21.87
N LEU A 295 -7.65 -6.02 21.92
CA LEU A 295 -8.35 -6.57 23.09
C LEU A 295 -7.85 -7.97 23.45
N TYR A 296 -7.61 -8.83 22.44
CA TYR A 296 -7.09 -10.17 22.68
C TYR A 296 -5.68 -10.15 23.27
N SER A 297 -4.81 -9.24 22.81
CA SER A 297 -3.43 -9.11 23.29
C SER A 297 -3.35 -8.79 24.78
N THR A 298 -4.37 -8.13 25.35
CA THR A 298 -4.44 -7.81 26.79
C THR A 298 -4.66 -9.04 27.67
N ARG A 299 -5.20 -10.14 27.11
CA ARG A 299 -5.59 -11.36 27.83
C ARG A 299 -6.57 -11.13 28.99
N ASP A 300 -7.34 -10.05 28.92
CA ASP A 300 -8.33 -9.68 29.93
C ASP A 300 -9.69 -10.33 29.66
N LEU A 301 -10.24 -11.00 30.68
CA LEU A 301 -11.54 -11.69 30.61
C LEU A 301 -12.72 -10.72 30.56
N ASP A 302 -12.54 -9.46 30.94
CA ASP A 302 -13.58 -8.44 30.84
C ASP A 302 -13.91 -8.07 29.39
N ASN A 303 -13.11 -8.54 28.43
CA ASN A 303 -13.36 -8.38 26.99
C ASN A 303 -14.21 -9.49 26.39
N VAL A 304 -14.50 -10.56 27.13
CA VAL A 304 -15.31 -11.69 26.65
C VAL A 304 -16.65 -11.25 26.04
N PRO A 305 -17.43 -10.34 26.65
CA PRO A 305 -18.67 -9.86 26.05
C PRO A 305 -18.48 -9.24 24.65
N THR A 306 -17.35 -8.59 24.40
CA THR A 306 -17.03 -8.01 23.08
C THR A 306 -16.76 -9.07 22.04
N PHE A 307 -16.05 -10.15 22.40
CA PHE A 307 -15.86 -11.28 21.49
C PHE A 307 -17.15 -12.07 21.25
N ILE A 308 -18.03 -12.18 22.25
CA ILE A 308 -19.35 -12.80 22.08
C ILE A 308 -20.19 -11.99 21.08
N PHE A 309 -20.19 -10.66 21.20
CA PHE A 309 -20.84 -9.77 20.23
C PHE A 309 -20.28 -9.99 18.81
N ALA A 310 -18.96 -10.06 18.66
CA ALA A 310 -18.29 -10.27 17.37
C ALA A 310 -18.54 -11.65 16.72
N LEU A 311 -19.10 -12.64 17.43
CA LEU A 311 -19.57 -13.89 16.80
C LEU A 311 -20.77 -13.66 15.87
N GLY A 312 -21.51 -12.56 16.07
CA GLY A 312 -22.63 -12.16 15.23
C GLY A 312 -22.24 -11.30 14.03
N ASP A 313 -20.93 -11.06 13.79
CA ASP A 313 -20.48 -10.17 12.71
C ASP A 313 -20.89 -10.74 11.32
N PRO A 314 -21.26 -9.86 10.36
CA PRO A 314 -21.53 -10.27 8.99
C PRO A 314 -20.27 -10.78 8.27
N ASP A 315 -19.07 -10.35 8.66
CA ASP A 315 -17.82 -10.82 8.07
C ASP A 315 -17.33 -12.10 8.76
N PRO A 316 -17.22 -13.23 8.04
CA PRO A 316 -16.82 -14.51 8.63
C PRO A 316 -15.39 -14.50 9.20
N ARG A 317 -14.52 -13.57 8.76
CA ARG A 317 -13.17 -13.43 9.31
C ARG A 317 -13.20 -12.86 10.74
N ILE A 318 -14.12 -11.94 11.02
CA ILE A 318 -14.33 -11.41 12.37
C ILE A 318 -14.87 -12.51 13.28
N VAL A 319 -15.85 -13.29 12.80
CA VAL A 319 -16.43 -14.42 13.54
C VAL A 319 -15.35 -15.44 13.92
N ARG A 320 -14.46 -15.81 12.98
CA ARG A 320 -13.32 -16.71 13.27
C ARG A 320 -12.37 -16.12 14.32
N LYS A 321 -11.99 -14.84 14.19
CA LYS A 321 -11.12 -14.17 15.17
C LYS A 321 -11.73 -14.18 16.57
N ALA A 322 -13.02 -13.87 16.67
CA ALA A 322 -13.76 -13.86 17.93
C ALA A 322 -13.86 -15.25 18.55
N ARG A 323 -14.19 -16.28 17.75
CA ARG A 323 -14.21 -17.69 18.17
C ARG A 323 -12.87 -18.12 18.75
N ASP A 324 -11.79 -17.83 18.06
CA ASP A 324 -10.45 -18.29 18.46
C ASP A 324 -9.97 -17.53 19.70
N ALA A 325 -10.26 -16.23 19.81
CA ALA A 325 -10.03 -15.46 21.03
C ALA A 325 -10.79 -16.05 22.22
N LEU A 326 -12.07 -16.40 22.06
CA LEU A 326 -12.88 -17.03 23.13
C LEU A 326 -12.32 -18.39 23.56
N ARG A 327 -11.93 -19.25 22.60
CA ARG A 327 -11.28 -20.55 22.89
C ARG A 327 -10.03 -20.39 23.74
N LEU A 328 -9.19 -19.42 23.36
CA LEU A 328 -7.89 -19.20 24.02
C LEU A 328 -8.04 -18.51 25.39
N LEU A 329 -8.87 -17.47 25.50
CA LEU A 329 -9.12 -16.78 26.77
C LEU A 329 -9.80 -17.68 27.81
N SER A 330 -10.77 -18.50 27.37
CA SER A 330 -11.46 -19.45 28.24
C SER A 330 -10.66 -20.72 28.54
N ARG A 331 -9.54 -20.93 27.84
CA ARG A 331 -8.77 -22.19 27.80
C ARG A 331 -9.61 -23.41 27.36
N LYS A 332 -10.74 -23.20 26.68
CA LYS A 332 -11.55 -24.25 26.06
C LYS A 332 -11.15 -24.40 24.60
N ILE A 333 -10.11 -25.19 24.34
CA ILE A 333 -9.51 -25.35 22.99
C ILE A 333 -10.58 -25.70 21.93
N ASN A 334 -11.50 -26.61 22.24
CA ASN A 334 -12.55 -27.01 21.30
C ASN A 334 -13.73 -26.01 21.23
N GLY A 335 -13.84 -25.10 22.20
CA GLY A 335 -14.94 -24.16 22.34
C GLY A 335 -16.30 -24.86 22.41
N PHE A 336 -17.30 -24.28 21.76
CA PHE A 336 -18.66 -24.82 21.66
C PHE A 336 -19.03 -25.30 20.25
N GLY A 337 -18.03 -25.67 19.43
CA GLY A 337 -18.26 -26.35 18.15
C GLY A 337 -18.50 -25.46 16.92
N LEU A 338 -18.30 -24.14 17.02
CA LEU A 338 -18.47 -23.25 15.88
C LEU A 338 -17.41 -23.53 14.79
N GLY A 339 -17.86 -23.89 13.58
CA GLY A 339 -17.03 -24.16 12.40
C GLY A 339 -16.42 -22.90 11.78
N ASP A 340 -15.68 -23.05 10.67
CA ASP A 340 -15.05 -21.93 9.95
C ASP A 340 -16.02 -21.12 9.09
N ASP A 341 -17.10 -21.77 8.63
CA ASP A 341 -18.18 -21.19 7.84
C ASP A 341 -19.55 -21.52 8.48
N PRO A 342 -19.86 -20.95 9.67
CA PRO A 342 -21.06 -21.28 10.41
C PRO A 342 -22.31 -20.62 9.82
N THR A 343 -23.43 -21.33 9.88
CA THR A 343 -24.77 -20.79 9.65
C THR A 343 -25.17 -19.81 10.76
N ASP A 344 -26.17 -18.96 10.50
CA ASP A 344 -26.66 -18.01 11.52
C ASP A 344 -27.22 -18.72 12.76
N GLY A 345 -27.85 -19.88 12.59
CA GLY A 345 -28.30 -20.72 13.71
C GLY A 345 -27.13 -21.18 14.59
N GLU A 346 -26.05 -21.67 13.97
CA GLU A 346 -24.85 -22.10 14.70
C GLU A 346 -24.14 -20.94 15.41
N LYS A 347 -24.14 -19.74 14.80
CA LYS A 347 -23.64 -18.52 15.47
C LYS A 347 -24.46 -18.20 16.72
N LEU A 348 -25.79 -18.21 16.62
CA LEU A 348 -26.69 -17.93 17.74
C LEU A 348 -26.53 -18.95 18.88
N ASP A 349 -26.44 -20.23 18.55
CA ASP A 349 -26.19 -21.29 19.54
C ASP A 349 -24.85 -21.11 20.24
N ALA A 350 -23.79 -20.82 19.49
CA ALA A 350 -22.47 -20.54 20.06
C ALA A 350 -22.51 -19.30 20.98
N ILE A 351 -23.18 -18.22 20.56
CA ILE A 351 -23.37 -17.00 21.36
C ILE A 351 -24.08 -17.35 22.69
N SER A 352 -25.18 -18.10 22.67
CA SER A 352 -25.91 -18.49 23.88
C SER A 352 -25.01 -19.25 24.85
N ARG A 353 -24.29 -20.25 24.36
CA ARG A 353 -23.40 -21.09 25.19
C ARG A 353 -22.22 -20.30 25.77
N TRP A 354 -21.66 -19.36 25.02
CA TRP A 354 -20.62 -18.47 25.53
C TRP A 354 -21.17 -17.47 26.56
N LYS A 355 -22.40 -16.95 26.38
CA LYS A 355 -23.07 -16.10 27.39
C LYS A 355 -23.29 -16.85 28.70
N GLU A 356 -23.86 -18.05 28.64
CA GLU A 356 -24.07 -18.93 29.80
C GLU A 356 -22.77 -19.23 30.54
N TRP A 357 -21.72 -19.60 29.79
CA TRP A 357 -20.41 -19.87 30.38
C TRP A 357 -19.81 -18.64 31.07
N TYR A 358 -19.90 -17.46 30.45
CA TYR A 358 -19.36 -16.24 31.03
C TYR A 358 -20.16 -15.80 32.26
N GLN A 359 -21.49 -15.93 32.22
CA GLN A 359 -22.36 -15.66 33.38
C GLN A 359 -22.09 -16.58 34.56
N ALA A 360 -21.71 -17.84 34.31
CA ALA A 360 -21.28 -18.74 35.38
C ALA A 360 -20.00 -18.25 36.10
N LEU A 361 -19.17 -17.44 35.43
CA LEU A 361 -17.96 -16.82 35.99
C LEU A 361 -18.18 -15.39 36.52
N ARG A 362 -19.14 -14.67 35.93
CA ARG A 362 -19.52 -13.28 36.20
C ARG A 362 -21.05 -13.17 36.17
N PRO A 363 -21.74 -13.48 37.28
CA PRO A 363 -23.21 -13.52 37.31
C PRO A 363 -23.90 -12.19 36.96
N ASP A 364 -23.19 -11.09 37.13
CA ASP A 364 -23.58 -9.71 36.83
C ASP A 364 -23.20 -9.23 35.42
N ALA A 365 -22.61 -10.11 34.60
CA ALA A 365 -22.20 -9.78 33.24
C ALA A 365 -23.37 -9.30 32.37
N GLN A 366 -23.15 -8.17 31.70
CA GLN A 366 -24.05 -7.62 30.69
C GLN A 366 -23.46 -7.87 29.30
N PHE A 367 -24.34 -8.13 28.34
CA PHE A 367 -23.95 -8.36 26.95
C PHE A 367 -24.50 -7.25 26.07
N LEU A 368 -23.70 -6.84 25.08
CA LEU A 368 -24.15 -5.99 23.99
C LEU A 368 -25.17 -6.78 23.16
N ASN A 369 -26.27 -6.11 22.79
CA ASN A 369 -27.30 -6.67 21.92
C ASN A 369 -27.00 -6.39 20.46
#